data_AF-W0VAN8-F1
#
_entry.id   AF-W0VAN8-F1
#
_cell.length_a   1.000
_cell.length_b   1.000
_cell.length_c   1.000
_cell.angle_alpha   90.00
_cell.angle_beta   90.00
_cell.angle_gamma   90.00
#
_symmetry.space_group_name_H-M   'P 1'
#
loop_
_entity.id
_entity.type
_entity.pdbx_description
1 polymer ?
#
loop_
_entity_poly.entity_id
_entity_poly.type
_entity_poly.pdbx_seq_one_letter_code
_entity_poly.pdbx_strand_id
1 'polypeptide(L)' 'MKRLPWILLFLTLALVAWLALAIVHAENQRNALYNKACPDHSDAQCLALVESRAHWWNHLAYALTHLRP' A
#
# COMPACT_ATOMS: atom_id res chain seq x y z
N MET A 1 -24.49 15.02 21.05
CA MET A 1 -23.95 13.65 21.13
C MET A 1 -24.41 12.69 20.03
N LYS A 2 -25.62 12.80 19.45
CA LYS A 2 -26.15 11.87 18.42
C LYS A 2 -25.29 11.73 17.13
N ARG A 3 -24.44 12.71 16.81
CA ARG A 3 -23.56 12.70 15.63
C ARG A 3 -22.20 12.02 15.88
N LEU A 4 -21.82 11.84 17.15
CA LEU A 4 -20.50 11.34 17.52
C LEU A 4 -20.19 9.93 16.95
N PRO A 5 -21.11 8.94 16.98
CA PRO A 5 -20.83 7.63 16.42
C PRO A 5 -20.55 7.68 14.90
N TRP A 6 -21.30 8.51 14.17
CA TRP A 6 -21.11 8.70 12.75
C TRP A 6 -19.77 9.36 12.43
N ILE A 7 -19.38 10.39 13.18
CA ILE A 7 -18.08 11.05 13.01
C ILE A 7 -16.94 10.04 13.24
N LEU A 8 -17.01 9.26 14.33
CA LEU A 8 -16.02 8.23 14.62
C LEU A 8 -15.96 7.15 13.53
N LEU A 9 -17.11 6.74 12.99
CA LEU A 9 -17.17 5.80 11.88
C LEU A 9 -16.47 6.34 10.63
N PHE A 10 -16.77 7.58 10.22
CA PHE A 10 -16.12 8.17 9.05
C PHE A 10 -14.61 8.37 9.25
N LEU A 11 -14.19 8.78 10.45
CA LEU A 11 -12.76 8.93 10.77
C LEU A 11 -12.03 7.59 10.73
N THR A 12 -12.62 6.54 11.30
CA THR A 12 -12.01 5.20 11.28
C THR A 12 -11.95 4.63 9.87
N LEU A 13 -13.00 4.78 9.05
CA LEU A 13 -12.98 4.37 7.65
C LEU A 13 -11.93 5.14 6.83
N ALA A 14 -11.82 6.45 7.02
CA ALA A 14 -10.79 7.26 6.38
C ALA A 14 -9.38 6.81 6.77
N LEU A 15 -9.17 6.51 8.05
CA LEU A 15 -7.89 6.00 8.55
C LEU A 15 -7.55 4.63 7.94
N VAL A 16 -8.51 3.71 7.90
CA VAL A 16 -8.32 2.38 7.29
C VAL A 16 -7.99 2.50 5.81
N ALA A 17 -8.69 3.36 5.07
CA ALA A 17 -8.42 3.59 3.65
C ALA A 17 -7.01 4.19 3.44
N TRP A 18 -6.62 5.16 4.26
CA TRP A 18 -5.29 5.77 4.18
C TRP A 18 -4.17 4.75 4.48
N LEU A 19 -4.34 3.92 5.51
CA LEU A 19 -3.40 2.85 5.85
C LEU A 19 -3.31 1.80 4.73
N ALA A 20 -4.45 1.41 4.14
CA ALA A 20 -4.46 0.47 3.02
C ALA A 20 -3.68 1.01 1.81
N LEU A 21 -3.86 2.29 1.47
CA LEU A 21 -3.10 2.94 0.40
C LEU A 21 -1.60 2.97 0.70
N ALA A 22 -1.21 3.30 1.93
CA ALA A 22 0.20 3.29 2.35
C ALA A 22 0.82 1.90 2.23
N ILE A 23 0.10 0.85 2.66
CA ILE A 23 0.55 -0.55 2.54
C ILE A 23 0.73 -0.94 1.07
N VAL A 24 -0.22 -0.61 0.20
CA VAL A 24 -0.14 -0.90 -1.24
C VAL A 24 1.11 -0.28 -1.86
N HIS A 25 1.40 0.99 -1.57
CA HIS A 25 2.59 1.67 -2.10
C HIS A 25 3.88 1.01 -1.60
N ALA A 26 3.98 0.76 -0.29
CA ALA A 26 5.16 0.14 0.30
C ALA A 26 5.42 -1.27 -0.24
N GLU A 27 4.37 -2.10 -0.36
CA GLU A 27 4.49 -3.46 -0.89
C GLU A 27 4.77 -3.45 -2.39
N ASN A 28 4.24 -2.49 -3.15
CA ASN A 28 4.61 -2.33 -4.55
C ASN A 28 6.09 -2.01 -4.73
N GLN A 29 6.64 -1.08 -3.94
CA GLN A 29 8.07 -0.76 -3.99
C GLN A 29 8.94 -1.94 -3.56
N ARG A 30 8.57 -2.65 -2.48
CA ARG A 30 9.27 -3.87 -2.04
C ARG A 30 9.28 -4.94 -3.13
N ASN A 31 8.15 -5.21 -3.74
CA ASN A 31 8.04 -6.21 -4.80
C ASN A 31 8.75 -5.77 -6.09
N ALA A 32 8.76 -4.48 -6.41
CA ALA A 32 9.56 -3.94 -7.52
C ALA A 32 11.06 -4.15 -7.31
N LEU A 33 11.57 -3.89 -6.10
CA LEU A 33 12.97 -4.14 -5.73
C LEU A 33 13.30 -5.63 -5.80
N TYR A 34 12.44 -6.50 -5.26
CA TYR A 34 12.63 -7.95 -5.30
C TYR A 34 12.76 -8.48 -6.73
N ASN A 35 11.89 -8.00 -7.63
CA ASN A 35 11.87 -8.42 -9.03
C ASN A 35 12.88 -7.67 -9.92
N LYS A 36 13.70 -6.77 -9.36
CA LYS A 36 14.63 -5.91 -10.11
C LYS A 36 13.94 -5.17 -11.26
N ALA A 37 12.73 -4.67 -11.00
CA ALA A 37 11.92 -3.98 -12.00
C ALA A 37 12.49 -2.60 -12.39
N CYS A 38 13.37 -2.04 -11.55
CA CYS A 38 14.09 -0.80 -11.82
C CYS A 38 15.57 -1.10 -12.14
N PRO A 39 16.22 -0.31 -13.03
CA PRO A 39 17.62 -0.50 -13.39
C PRO A 39 18.58 -0.36 -12.21
N ASP A 40 18.24 0.53 -11.28
CA ASP A 40 18.96 0.72 -10.03
C ASP A 40 18.00 0.73 -8.84
N HIS A 41 18.43 0.14 -7.73
CA HIS A 41 17.70 0.06 -6.46
C HIS A 41 17.55 1.42 -5.76
N SER A 42 18.37 2.40 -6.14
CA SER A 42 18.32 3.76 -5.64
C SER A 42 17.47 4.72 -6.50
N ASP A 43 16.93 4.23 -7.63
CA ASP A 43 16.10 5.03 -8.53
C ASP A 43 14.70 5.26 -7.94
N ALA A 44 14.60 6.28 -7.10
CA ALA A 44 13.37 6.69 -6.44
C ALA A 44 12.27 7.10 -7.44
N GLN A 45 12.65 7.60 -8.62
CA GLN A 45 11.68 8.00 -9.65
C GLN A 45 11.05 6.76 -10.29
N CYS A 46 11.85 5.76 -10.63
CA CYS A 46 11.33 4.47 -11.10
C CYS A 46 10.44 3.81 -10.04
N LEU A 47 10.91 3.73 -8.80
CA LEU A 47 10.16 3.11 -7.69
C LEU A 47 8.84 3.81 -7.38
N ALA A 48 8.69 5.10 -7.70
CA ALA A 48 7.45 5.83 -7.51
C ALA A 48 6.40 5.54 -8.61
N LEU A 49 6.83 5.09 -9.79
CA LEU A 49 5.96 4.93 -10.97
C LEU A 49 5.74 3.47 -11.37
N VAL A 50 6.64 2.57 -10.98
CA VAL A 50 6.60 1.17 -11.38
C VAL A 50 5.38 0.47 -10.78
N GLU A 51 4.63 -0.25 -11.60
CA GLU A 51 3.60 -1.18 -11.13
C GLU A 51 4.16 -2.60 -11.17
N SER A 52 4.41 -3.18 -10.00
CA SER A 52 5.04 -4.50 -9.90
C SER A 52 4.04 -5.67 -9.86
N ARG A 53 2.73 -5.40 -9.81
CA ARG A 53 1.65 -6.38 -9.98
C ARG A 53 0.51 -5.77 -10.78
N ALA A 54 -0.31 -6.62 -11.39
CA ALA A 54 -1.42 -6.18 -12.26
C ALA A 54 -2.48 -5.31 -11.57
N HIS A 55 -2.67 -5.45 -10.25
CA HIS A 55 -3.75 -4.78 -9.52
C HIS A 55 -3.34 -4.39 -8.11
N TRP A 56 -3.78 -3.20 -7.66
CA TRP A 56 -3.46 -2.64 -6.35
C TRP A 56 -3.85 -3.55 -5.18
N TRP A 57 -4.99 -4.24 -5.27
CA TRP A 57 -5.47 -5.13 -4.20
C TRP A 57 -4.59 -6.38 -4.03
N ASN A 58 -3.83 -6.78 -5.06
CA ASN A 58 -2.88 -7.88 -4.93
C ASN A 58 -1.73 -7.53 -3.99
N HIS A 59 -1.32 -6.26 -3.94
CA HIS A 59 -0.33 -5.78 -2.97
C HIS A 59 -0.91 -5.80 -1.56
N LEU A 60 -2.15 -5.30 -1.40
CA LEU A 60 -2.82 -5.29 -0.10
C LEU A 60 -3.03 -6.71 0.45
N ALA A 61 -3.56 -7.62 -0.37
CA ALA A 61 -3.80 -9.01 0.02
C ALA A 61 -2.49 -9.73 0.39
N TYR A 62 -1.42 -9.49 -0.37
CA TYR A 62 -0.12 -10.07 -0.07
C TYR A 62 0.44 -9.55 1.25
N ALA A 63 0.45 -8.22 1.45
CA ALA A 63 0.94 -7.62 2.68
C ALA A 63 0.17 -8.06 3.94
N LEU A 64 -1.16 -8.28 3.82
CA LEU A 64 -1.99 -8.76 4.92
C LEU A 64 -1.81 -10.26 5.23
N THR A 65 -1.33 -11.05 4.28
CA THR A 65 -1.13 -12.51 4.45
C THR A 65 0.33 -12.90 4.67
N HIS A 66 1.28 -12.03 4.30
CA HIS A 66 2.72 -12.26 4.39
C HIS A 66 3.37 -11.22 5.32
N LEU A 67 3.04 -11.33 6.61
CA LEU A 67 3.53 -10.45 7.67
C LEU A 67 5.01 -10.70 8.03
N ARG A 68 5.64 -11.72 7.45
CA ARG A 68 7.05 -12.06 7.63
C ARG A 68 7.74 -12.05 6.26
N PRO A 69 9.00 -11.60 6.19
CA PRO A 69 9.77 -11.55 4.96
C PRO A 69 10.05 -12.94 4.36
#